data_AF-A0A7C5KAI7-F1
#
_entry.id   AF-A0A7C5KAI7-F1
#
_cell.length_a   1.000
_cell.length_b   1.000
_cell.length_c   1.000
_cell.angle_alpha   90.00
_cell.angle_beta   90.00
_cell.angle_gamma   90.00
#
_symmetry.space_group_name_H-M   'P 1'
#
loop_
_entity.id
_entity.type
_entity.pdbx_description
1 polymer ?
#
loop_
_entity_poly.entity_id
_entity_poly.type
_entity_poly.pdbx_seq_one_letter_code
_entity_poly.pdbx_strand_id
1 'polypeptide(L)'
;MYQVKILKIRLKNINSIYNEWLIDFTHPDFTSSSIFLITGQTGSGKSTILDAISLALYGRTPRLNKISTNNNELMSRNTEECFSEVTFETQKGVYRVY
;
A
#
# COMPACT_ATOMS: atom_id res chain seq x y z
N MET A 1 4.68 11.29 21.87
CA MET A 1 4.23 10.09 21.15
C MET A 1 4.05 10.49 19.68
N TYR A 2 4.86 9.94 18.77
CA TYR A 2 4.77 10.28 17.35
C TYR A 2 3.58 9.54 16.74
N GLN A 3 2.55 10.27 16.32
CA GLN A 3 1.39 9.70 15.65
C GLN A 3 1.58 9.83 14.13
N VAL A 4 1.55 8.69 13.44
CA VAL A 4 1.54 8.62 11.97
C VAL A 4 0.15 8.16 11.55
N LYS A 5 -0.47 8.88 10.61
CA LYS A 5 -1.78 8.52 10.05
C LYS A 5 -1.68 8.32 8.55
N ILE A 6 -1.99 7.13 8.07
CA ILE A 6 -2.08 6.88 6.63
C ILE A 6 -3.34 7.57 6.09
N LEU A 7 -3.16 8.42 5.07
CA LEU A 7 -4.25 9.14 4.42
C LEU A 7 -4.67 8.46 3.13
N LYS A 8 -3.70 8.06 2.30
CA LYS A 8 -3.96 7.44 1.00
C LYS A 8 -2.94 6.36 0.69
N ILE A 9 -3.39 5.31 -0.01
CA ILE A 9 -2.52 4.31 -0.63
C ILE A 9 -2.85 4.29 -2.11
N ARG A 10 -1.85 4.50 -2.97
CA ARG A 10 -1.95 4.17 -4.39
C ARG A 10 -1.01 3.02 -4.68
N LEU A 11 -1.47 2.08 -5.49
CA LEU A 11 -0.66 0.95 -5.90
C LEU A 11 -1.04 0.52 -7.30
N LYS A 12 -0.09 -0.06 -8.02
CA LYS A 12 -0.31 -0.63 -9.35
C LYS A 12 0.42 -1.95 -9.49
N ASN A 13 -0.29 -2.97 -9.95
CA ASN A 13 0.29 -4.28 -10.33
C ASN A 13 1.21 -4.89 -9.27
N ILE A 14 0.76 -4.93 -8.01
CA ILE A 14 1.50 -5.58 -6.92
C ILE A 14 0.80 -6.89 -6.57
N ASN A 15 1.54 -8.00 -6.56
CA ASN A 15 1.09 -9.34 -6.21
C ASN A 15 -0.25 -9.69 -6.91
N SER A 16 -1.33 -9.80 -6.14
CA SER A 16 -2.66 -10.18 -6.62
C SER A 16 -3.55 -8.99 -7.02
N ILE A 17 -3.07 -7.75 -6.87
CA ILE A 17 -3.81 -6.53 -7.24
C ILE A 17 -3.26 -5.98 -8.56
N TYR A 18 -4.04 -6.16 -9.62
CA TYR A 18 -3.75 -5.68 -10.97
C TYR A 18 -4.35 -4.30 -11.20
N ASN A 19 -3.76 -3.55 -12.14
CA ASN A 19 -4.10 -2.16 -12.47
C ASN A 19 -3.82 -1.19 -11.32
N GLU A 20 -4.07 0.08 -11.57
CA GLU A 20 -3.92 1.12 -10.56
C GLU A 20 -5.16 1.20 -9.66
N TRP A 21 -4.92 1.25 -8.36
CA TRP A 21 -5.94 1.42 -7.34
C TRP A 21 -5.54 2.54 -6.39
N LEU A 22 -6.55 3.28 -5.91
CA LEU A 22 -6.43 4.29 -4.88
C LEU A 22 -7.39 3.93 -3.73
N ILE A 23 -6.86 3.86 -2.52
CA ILE A 23 -7.64 3.82 -1.29
C ILE A 23 -7.45 5.17 -0.60
N ASP A 24 -8.53 5.93 -0.44
CA ASP A 24 -8.53 7.25 0.20
C ASP A 24 -9.22 7.19 1.57
N PHE A 25 -8.43 7.08 2.64
CA PHE A 25 -8.93 7.02 4.01
C PHE A 25 -9.42 8.37 4.54
N THR A 26 -9.35 9.44 3.74
CA THR A 26 -9.99 10.73 4.06
C THR A 26 -11.46 10.78 3.65
N HIS A 27 -11.94 9.77 2.91
CA HIS A 27 -13.35 9.66 2.53
C HIS A 27 -14.26 9.52 3.77
N PRO A 28 -15.48 10.12 3.79
CA PRO A 28 -16.40 10.07 4.93
C PRO A 28 -16.70 8.67 5.48
N ASP A 29 -16.74 7.66 4.61
CA ASP A 29 -16.96 6.26 5.01
C ASP A 29 -15.85 5.72 5.94
N PHE A 30 -14.64 6.29 5.88
CA PHE A 30 -13.52 5.94 6.74
C PHE A 30 -13.32 6.91 7.91
N THR A 31 -13.92 8.10 7.89
CA THR A 31 -13.76 9.09 8.97
C THR A 31 -14.90 9.04 9.99
N SER A 32 -16.04 8.47 9.62
CA SER A 32 -17.17 8.23 10.53
C SER A 32 -16.89 7.16 11.60
N SER A 33 -15.93 6.25 11.36
CA SER A 33 -15.47 5.22 12.29
C SER A 33 -13.94 5.17 12.30
N SER A 34 -13.32 4.99 13.47
CA SER A 34 -11.86 4.83 13.57
C SER A 34 -11.37 3.43 13.16
N ILE A 35 -12.29 2.48 12.94
CA ILE A 35 -12.00 1.09 12.60
C ILE A 35 -12.78 0.70 11.35
N PHE A 36 -12.10 0.04 10.42
CA PHE A 36 -12.68 -0.58 9.22
C PHE A 36 -12.14 -2.00 9.05
N LEU A 37 -12.81 -2.80 8.22
CA LEU A 37 -12.46 -4.19 7.95
C LEU A 37 -12.08 -4.37 6.48
N ILE A 38 -10.92 -4.98 6.22
CA ILE A 38 -10.55 -5.49 4.90
C ILE A 38 -10.90 -6.98 4.87
N THR A 39 -11.95 -7.35 4.13
CA THR A 39 -12.44 -8.72 3.99
C THR A 39 -12.33 -9.23 2.55
N GLY A 40 -12.39 -10.55 2.37
CA GLY A 40 -12.29 -11.22 1.07
C GLY A 40 -11.67 -12.61 1.18
N GLN A 41 -11.79 -13.40 0.12
CA GLN A 41 -11.25 -14.77 0.07
C GLN A 41 -9.72 -14.81 0.12
N THR A 42 -9.12 -15.95 0.46
CA THR A 42 -7.67 -16.15 0.36
C THR A 42 -7.21 -15.86 -1.08
N GLY A 43 -6.11 -15.12 -1.24
CA GLY A 43 -5.62 -14.68 -2.55
C GLY A 43 -6.24 -13.38 -3.09
N SER A 44 -7.24 -12.79 -2.42
CA SER A 44 -7.90 -11.56 -2.90
C SER A 44 -7.08 -10.26 -2.75
N GLY A 45 -5.81 -10.33 -2.32
CA GLY A 45 -4.96 -9.15 -2.19
C GLY A 45 -5.04 -8.39 -0.86
N LYS A 46 -5.71 -8.91 0.18
CA LYS A 46 -5.78 -8.24 1.51
C LYS A 46 -4.40 -7.90 2.07
N SER A 47 -3.51 -8.89 2.13
CA SER A 47 -2.12 -8.69 2.55
C SER A 47 -1.30 -7.90 1.53
N THR A 48 -1.75 -7.78 0.29
CA THR A 48 -1.08 -6.96 -0.73
C THR A 48 -1.26 -5.47 -0.44
N ILE A 49 -2.43 -5.06 0.05
CA ILE A 49 -2.66 -3.68 0.50
C ILE A 49 -1.69 -3.31 1.63
N LEU A 50 -1.51 -4.20 2.61
CA LEU A 50 -0.57 -3.97 3.72
C LEU A 50 0.90 -3.96 3.27
N ASP A 51 1.24 -4.83 2.32
CA ASP A 51 2.57 -4.84 1.70
C ASP A 51 2.86 -3.55 0.96
N ALA A 52 1.89 -2.99 0.23
CA ALA A 52 2.05 -1.73 -0.49
C ALA A 52 2.46 -0.60 0.48
N ILE A 53 1.85 -0.55 1.68
CA ILE A 53 2.22 0.42 2.72
C ILE A 53 3.69 0.24 3.14
N SER A 54 4.08 -0.99 3.45
CA SER A 54 5.45 -1.29 3.89
C SER A 54 6.46 -1.01 2.78
N LEU A 55 6.10 -1.33 1.53
CA LEU A 55 6.92 -1.12 0.36
C LEU A 55 7.22 0.36 0.15
N ALA A 56 6.19 1.21 0.14
CA ALA A 56 6.37 2.65 -0.08
C ALA A 56 7.13 3.34 1.06
N LEU A 57 6.98 2.86 2.30
CA LEU A 57 7.66 3.46 3.46
C LEU A 57 9.10 2.98 3.65
N TYR A 58 9.41 1.74 3.25
CA TYR A 58 10.66 1.08 3.64
C TYR A 58 11.40 0.39 2.49
N GLY A 59 10.88 0.42 1.27
CA GLY A 59 11.45 -0.27 0.11
C GLY A 59 11.46 -1.81 0.22
N ARG A 60 10.66 -2.38 1.13
CA ARG A 60 10.58 -3.82 1.40
C ARG A 60 9.21 -4.23 1.90
N THR A 61 8.89 -5.51 1.80
CA THR A 61 7.66 -6.07 2.40
C THR A 61 8.03 -7.09 3.47
N PRO A 62 7.14 -7.36 4.45
CA PRO A 62 7.37 -8.43 5.41
C PRO A 62 7.57 -9.82 4.76
N ARG A 63 7.03 -10.00 3.55
CA ARG A 63 7.11 -11.25 2.79
C ARG A 63 8.40 -11.38 1.97
N LEU A 64 9.04 -10.28 1.60
CA LEU A 64 10.22 -10.26 0.72
C LEU A 64 11.28 -9.29 1.25
N ASN A 65 12.43 -9.85 1.63
CA ASN A 65 13.52 -9.13 2.29
C ASN A 65 14.37 -8.25 1.35
N LYS A 66 14.40 -8.54 0.04
CA LYS A 66 15.12 -7.74 -0.97
C LYS A 66 14.31 -7.68 -2.26
N ILE A 67 14.02 -6.47 -2.69
CA ILE A 67 13.43 -6.18 -4.00
C ILE A 67 14.54 -5.50 -4.79
N SER A 68 14.81 -5.98 -5.99
CA SER A 68 15.75 -5.33 -6.91
C SER A 68 15.15 -5.28 -8.31
N THR A 69 15.69 -4.42 -9.17
CA THR A 69 15.31 -4.35 -10.59
C THR A 69 15.39 -5.71 -11.29
N ASN A 70 16.30 -6.59 -10.84
CA ASN A 70 16.48 -7.93 -11.41
C ASN A 70 15.66 -9.01 -10.71
N ASN A 71 15.05 -8.73 -9.54
CA ASN A 71 14.18 -9.67 -8.85
C ASN A 71 13.01 -8.92 -8.20
N ASN A 72 11.98 -8.66 -9.00
CA ASN A 72 10.75 -8.01 -8.58
C ASN A 72 9.61 -9.05 -8.47
N GLU A 73 9.74 -9.96 -7.51
CA GLU A 73 8.72 -10.98 -7.23
C GLU A 73 7.38 -10.39 -6.77
N LEU A 74 7.33 -9.08 -6.48
CA LEU A 74 6.12 -8.35 -6.15
C LEU A 74 5.33 -7.90 -7.37
N MET A 75 5.96 -7.73 -8.54
CA MET A 75 5.23 -7.30 -9.73
C MET A 75 4.26 -8.40 -10.15
N SER A 76 3.01 -8.03 -10.38
CA SER A 76 2.00 -8.94 -10.91
C SER A 76 2.47 -9.53 -12.25
N ARG A 77 2.21 -10.82 -12.48
CA ARG A 77 2.62 -11.52 -13.70
C ARG A 77 2.04 -10.83 -14.94
N ASN A 78 2.79 -10.81 -16.03
CA ASN A 78 2.40 -10.22 -17.31
C ASN A 78 2.07 -8.72 -17.23
N THR A 79 2.76 -7.99 -16.35
CA THR A 79 2.71 -6.53 -16.29
C THR A 79 4.11 -5.95 -16.50
N GLU A 80 4.18 -4.72 -16.99
CA GLU A 80 5.46 -4.06 -17.35
C GLU A 80 5.93 -3.07 -16.29
N GLU A 81 5.02 -2.62 -15.43
CA GLU A 81 5.30 -1.65 -14.37
C GLU A 81 4.48 -1.95 -13.12
N CYS A 82 5.05 -1.62 -11.96
CA CYS A 82 4.37 -1.63 -10.69
C CYS A 82 4.88 -0.48 -9.83
N PHE A 83 4.03 0.05 -8.97
CA PHE A 83 4.45 1.04 -7.97
C PHE A 83 3.60 0.91 -6.71
N SER A 84 4.14 1.42 -5.61
CA SER A 84 3.40 1.74 -4.40
C SER A 84 3.63 3.21 -4.08
N GLU A 85 2.63 3.88 -3.54
CA GLU A 85 2.72 5.26 -3.07
C GLU A 85 1.84 5.40 -1.83
N VAL A 86 2.38 6.02 -0.78
CA VAL A 86 1.64 6.30 0.45
C VAL A 86 1.68 7.78 0.74
N THR A 87 0.51 8.34 1.00
CA THR A 87 0.39 9.67 1.62
C THR A 87 0.05 9.50 3.09
N PHE A 88 0.84 10.09 3.98
CA PHE A 88 0.64 10.01 5.43
C PHE A 88 0.87 11.36 6.12
N GLU A 89 0.23 11.52 7.27
CA GLU A 89 0.33 12.70 8.11
C GLU A 89 1.16 12.41 9.35
N THR A 90 1.95 13.40 9.75
CA THR A 90 2.64 13.47 11.03
C THR A 90 2.39 14.85 11.65
N GLN A 91 2.84 15.06 12.89
CA GLN A 91 2.80 16.39 13.53
C GLN A 91 3.58 17.47 12.75
N LYS A 92 4.52 17.10 11.88
CA LYS A 92 5.33 18.03 11.08
C LYS A 92 4.70 18.38 9.72
N GLY A 93 3.62 17.70 9.35
CA GLY A 93 2.94 17.89 8.06
C GLY A 93 2.61 16.58 7.35
N VAL A 94 2.17 16.73 6.10
CA VAL A 94 1.77 15.64 5.21
C VAL A 94 2.90 15.31 4.25
N TYR A 95 3.19 14.02 4.10
CA TYR A 95 4.27 13.50 3.27
C TYR A 95 3.73 12.48 2.28
N ARG A 96 4.40 12.39 1.13
CA ARG A 96 4.16 11.38 0.10
C ARG A 96 5.46 10.65 -0.22
N VAL A 97 5.41 9.33 -0.26
CA VAL A 97 6.56 8.45 -0.52
C VAL A 97 6.19 7.36 -1.51
N TYR A 98 7.19 6.82 -2.21
CA TYR A 98 7.10 5.80 -3.26
C TYR A 98 7.98 4.59 -2.92
#